data_AF-A0A1D6P0S1-F1
#
_entry.id   AF-A0A1D6P0S1-F1
#
_cell.length_a   1.000
_cell.length_b   1.000
_cell.length_c   1.000
_cell.angle_alpha   90.00
_cell.angle_beta   90.00
_cell.angle_gamma   90.00
#
_symmetry.space_group_name_H-M   'P 1'
#
loop_
_entity.id
_entity.type
_entity.pdbx_description
1 polymer ?
#
loop_
_entity_poly.entity_id
_entity_poly.type
_entity_poly.pdbx_seq_one_letter_code
_entity_poly.pdbx_strand_id
1 'polypeptide(L)'
;MRAASKKRGIEVTSISRPIKPSDFHDFDLILAMDRQNYEDILNSFERWRRKEPLPDSAPNKVKLMCSYCKHHTESEVPDPYYGGPQGFEKVSSMMY
;
A
#
# COMPACT_ATOMS: atom_id res chain seq x y z
N MET A 1 12.25 -4.69 5.44
CA MET A 1 11.74 -4.77 4.05
C MET A 1 12.82 -5.14 3.03
N ARG A 2 13.85 -4.31 2.77
CA ARG A 2 14.91 -4.62 1.77
C ARG A 2 15.63 -5.96 1.98
N ALA A 3 15.90 -6.35 3.24
CA ALA A 3 16.52 -7.65 3.56
C ALA A 3 15.61 -8.85 3.27
N ALA A 4 14.28 -8.70 3.44
CA ALA A 4 13.32 -9.75 3.13
C ALA A 4 13.08 -9.88 1.61
N SER A 5 13.07 -8.75 0.88
CA SER A 5 12.99 -8.74 -0.59
C SER A 5 14.24 -9.34 -1.24
N LYS A 6 15.44 -9.03 -0.73
CA LYS A 6 16.71 -9.58 -1.24
C LYS A 6 16.79 -11.10 -1.08
N LYS A 7 16.25 -11.66 0.01
CA LYS A 7 16.12 -13.12 0.19
C LYS A 7 15.23 -13.80 -0.86
N ARG A 8 14.34 -13.04 -1.51
CA ARG A 8 13.47 -13.50 -2.60
C ARG A 8 13.97 -13.05 -3.99
N GLY A 9 15.20 -12.55 -4.09
CA GLY A 9 15.78 -12.08 -5.35
C GLY A 9 15.20 -10.74 -5.85
N ILE A 10 14.42 -10.03 -5.04
CA ILE A 10 13.79 -8.76 -5.41
C ILE A 10 14.66 -7.61 -4.88
N GLU A 11 15.24 -6.84 -5.79
CA GLU A 11 15.97 -5.64 -5.45
C GLU A 11 15.02 -4.45 -5.28
N VAL A 12 15.03 -3.84 -4.10
CA VAL A 12 14.20 -2.67 -3.79
C VAL A 12 15.08 -1.42 -3.86
N THR A 13 15.08 -0.77 -5.02
CA THR A 13 15.84 0.45 -5.30
C THR A 13 15.06 1.74 -4.99
N SER A 14 13.79 1.63 -4.60
CA SER A 14 12.90 2.77 -4.37
C SER A 14 13.34 3.67 -3.20
N ILE A 15 13.11 4.98 -3.36
CA ILE A 15 13.30 6.01 -2.34
C ILE A 15 11.92 6.46 -1.86
N SER A 16 11.78 6.62 -0.54
CA SER A 16 10.53 7.10 0.06
C SER A 16 10.21 8.52 -0.40
N ARG A 17 8.96 8.76 -0.79
CA ARG A 17 8.43 10.10 -1.04
C ARG A 17 7.01 10.21 -0.49
N PRO A 18 6.58 11.40 -0.04
CA PRO A 18 5.18 11.62 0.29
C PRO A 18 4.30 11.55 -0.96
N ILE A 19 3.03 11.20 -0.76
CA ILE A 19 1.99 11.38 -1.77
C ILE A 19 1.79 12.87 -2.04
N LYS A 20 1.45 13.21 -3.28
CA LYS A 20 1.20 14.56 -3.76
C LYS A 20 -0.15 14.63 -4.46
N PRO A 21 -0.76 15.81 -4.57
CA PRO A 21 -2.02 15.97 -5.30
C PRO A 21 -1.95 15.50 -6.76
N SER A 22 -0.80 15.71 -7.42
CA SER A 22 -0.56 15.24 -8.80
C SER A 22 -0.67 13.73 -8.94
N ASP A 23 -0.39 12.96 -7.89
CA ASP A 23 -0.47 11.50 -7.94
C ASP A 23 -1.92 11.02 -8.22
N PHE A 24 -2.95 11.80 -7.86
CA PHE A 24 -4.34 11.44 -8.17
C PHE A 24 -4.72 11.64 -9.64
N HIS A 25 -3.96 12.47 -10.36
CA HIS A 25 -4.07 12.67 -11.80
C HIS A 25 -3.21 11.67 -12.56
N ASP A 26 -1.94 11.55 -12.15
CA ASP A 26 -0.89 10.84 -12.89
C ASP A 26 -1.05 9.30 -12.83
N PHE A 27 -1.65 8.77 -11.76
CA PHE A 27 -1.81 7.33 -11.58
C PHE A 27 -3.26 6.88 -11.81
N ASP A 28 -3.40 5.74 -12.47
CA ASP A 28 -4.69 5.07 -12.68
C ASP A 28 -5.12 4.24 -11.46
N LEU A 29 -4.16 3.78 -10.67
CA LEU A 29 -4.36 2.91 -9.51
C LEU A 29 -3.36 3.27 -8.40
N ILE A 30 -3.87 3.45 -7.18
CA ILE A 30 -3.08 3.71 -5.98
C ILE A 30 -3.35 2.58 -4.99
N LEU A 31 -2.32 1.80 -4.67
CA LEU A 31 -2.43 0.63 -3.80
C LEU A 31 -1.91 0.94 -2.40
N ALA A 32 -2.82 0.95 -1.44
CA ALA A 32 -2.51 1.07 -0.01
C ALA A 32 -2.16 -0.31 0.56
N MET A 33 -1.10 -0.39 1.36
CA MET A 33 -0.65 -1.66 1.95
C MET A 33 -1.52 -2.10 3.12
N ASP A 34 -2.09 -1.14 3.84
CA ASP A 34 -2.95 -1.37 5.00
C ASP A 34 -4.12 -0.36 5.03
N ARG A 35 -5.04 -0.55 5.98
CA ARG A 35 -6.22 0.28 6.15
C ARG A 35 -5.87 1.72 6.57
N GLN A 36 -4.82 1.91 7.39
CA GLN A 36 -4.41 3.23 7.83
C GLN A 36 -3.90 4.07 6.65
N ASN A 37 -3.05 3.50 5.79
CA ASN A 37 -2.57 4.12 4.56
C ASN A 37 -3.74 4.47 3.63
N TYR A 38 -4.72 3.59 3.51
CA TYR A 38 -5.92 3.85 2.71
C TYR A 38 -6.69 5.08 3.23
N GLU A 39 -6.95 5.12 4.54
CA GLU A 39 -7.65 6.24 5.17
C GLU A 39 -6.84 7.54 5.07
N ASP A 40 -5.52 7.50 5.26
CA ASP A 40 -4.64 8.67 5.16
C ASP A 40 -4.60 9.26 3.74
N ILE A 41 -4.59 8.39 2.71
CA ILE A 41 -4.62 8.81 1.31
C ILE A 41 -5.96 9.51 1.00
N LEU A 42 -7.09 8.95 1.44
CA LEU A 42 -8.41 9.55 1.24
C LEU A 42 -8.57 10.87 1.99
N ASN A 43 -8.08 10.93 3.24
CA ASN A 43 -8.08 12.17 4.03
C ASN A 43 -7.23 13.25 3.36
N SER A 44 -6.10 12.88 2.75
CA SER A 44 -5.24 13.80 2.00
C SER A 44 -5.94 14.31 0.74
N PHE A 45 -6.63 13.43 0.01
CA PHE A 45 -7.47 13.80 -1.13
C PHE A 45 -8.53 14.85 -0.74
N GLU A 46 -9.30 14.61 0.33
CA GLU A 46 -10.35 15.53 0.79
C GLU A 46 -9.79 16.92 1.18
N ARG A 47 -8.59 16.96 1.76
CA ARG A 47 -7.92 18.23 2.08
C ARG A 47 -7.47 18.98 0.84
N TRP A 48 -6.96 18.28 -0.17
CA TRP A 48 -6.47 18.90 -1.40
C TRP A 48 -7.59 19.29 -2.37
N ARG A 49 -8.66 18.49 -2.47
CA ARG A 49 -9.83 18.81 -3.29
C ARG A 49 -10.48 20.16 -2.92
N ARG A 50 -10.34 20.59 -1.66
CA ARG A 50 -10.82 21.91 -1.20
C ARG A 50 -9.92 23.08 -1.61
N LYS A 51 -8.67 22.79 -2.01
CA LYS A 51 -7.65 23.79 -2.36
C LYS A 51 -7.38 23.86 -3.86
N GLU A 52 -7.49 22.72 -4.57
CA GLU A 52 -7.23 22.62 -6.00
C GLU A 52 -8.15 21.58 -6.66
N PRO A 53 -8.44 21.73 -7.97
CA PRO A 53 -9.28 20.78 -8.68
C PRO A 53 -8.59 19.42 -8.80
N LEU A 54 -9.22 18.40 -8.20
CA LEU A 54 -8.84 17.00 -8.33
C LEU A 54 -9.97 16.20 -8.99
N PRO A 55 -9.67 15.06 -9.64
CA PRO A 55 -10.69 14.25 -10.28
C PRO A 55 -11.64 13.66 -9.24
N ASP A 56 -12.95 13.83 -9.44
CA ASP A 56 -13.96 13.24 -8.53
C ASP A 56 -13.88 11.71 -8.47
N SER A 57 -13.33 11.07 -9.51
CA SER A 57 -13.11 9.63 -9.57
C SER A 57 -11.85 9.17 -8.83
N ALA A 58 -10.98 10.07 -8.35
CA ALA A 58 -9.71 9.70 -7.74
C ALA A 58 -9.83 8.78 -6.51
N PRO A 59 -10.82 8.94 -5.60
CA PRO A 59 -11.04 7.97 -4.53
C PRO A 59 -11.31 6.54 -5.02
N ASN A 60 -11.93 6.38 -6.19
CA ASN A 60 -12.21 5.05 -6.76
C ASN A 60 -10.94 4.32 -7.21
N LYS A 61 -9.86 5.06 -7.49
CA LYS A 61 -8.54 4.55 -7.85
C LYS A 61 -7.75 4.05 -6.65
N VAL A 62 -8.11 4.45 -5.43
CA VAL A 62 -7.43 4.01 -4.20
C VAL A 62 -8.01 2.64 -3.81
N LYS A 63 -7.16 1.63 -3.71
CA LYS A 63 -7.53 0.26 -3.33
C LYS A 63 -6.56 -0.30 -2.31
N LEU A 64 -7.04 -1.22 -1.49
CA LEU A 64 -6.16 -2.01 -0.61
C LEU A 64 -5.45 -3.07 -1.44
N MET A 65 -4.15 -3.23 -1.25
CA MET A 65 -3.38 -4.29 -1.91
C MET A 65 -3.96 -5.68 -1.57
N CYS A 66 -4.38 -5.88 -0.32
CA CYS A 66 -5.01 -7.13 0.13
C CYS A 66 -6.34 -7.45 -0.59
N SER A 67 -7.02 -6.48 -1.21
CA SER A 67 -8.23 -6.80 -1.99
C SER A 67 -7.94 -7.59 -3.27
N TYR A 68 -6.67 -7.65 -3.68
CA TYR A 68 -6.20 -8.45 -4.82
C TYR A 68 -5.59 -9.79 -4.40
N CYS A 69 -5.47 -10.06 -3.10
CA CYS A 69 -4.98 -11.34 -2.59
C CYS A 69 -6.06 -12.42 -2.79
N LYS A 70 -5.92 -13.23 -3.85
CA LYS A 70 -6.87 -14.30 -4.19
C LYS A 70 -6.69 -15.60 -3.39
N HIS A 71 -5.57 -15.75 -2.68
CA HIS A 71 -5.19 -17.01 -2.01
C HIS A 71 -5.16 -16.96 -0.49
N HIS A 72 -5.46 -15.81 0.14
CA HIS A 72 -5.47 -15.66 1.59
C HIS A 72 -6.66 -14.80 2.05
N THR A 73 -7.36 -15.24 3.11
CA THR A 73 -8.51 -14.58 3.75
C THR A 73 -8.12 -13.47 4.74
N GLU A 74 -6.82 -13.14 4.84
CA GLU A 74 -6.34 -12.14 5.80
C GLU A 74 -6.58 -10.71 5.29
N SER A 75 -7.25 -9.89 6.10
CA SER A 75 -7.66 -8.52 5.78
C SER A 75 -6.55 -7.48 5.95
N GLU A 76 -5.44 -7.86 6.57
CA GLU A 76 -4.31 -6.99 6.91
C GLU A 76 -2.99 -7.77 6.75
N VAL A 77 -1.91 -7.11 6.33
CA VAL A 77 -0.57 -7.70 6.38
C VAL A 77 -0.09 -7.62 7.82
N PRO A 78 0.11 -8.75 8.53
CA PRO A 78 0.54 -8.73 9.91
C PRO A 78 1.96 -8.16 10.00
N ASP A 79 2.15 -7.15 10.87
CA ASP A 79 3.44 -6.52 11.10
C ASP A 79 4.44 -7.54 11.71
N PRO A 80 5.54 -7.89 11.01
CA PRO A 80 6.46 -8.95 11.43
C PRO A 80 7.32 -8.55 12.65
N TYR A 81 7.27 -7.29 13.10
CA TYR A 81 8.09 -6.83 14.22
C TYR A 81 7.65 -7.39 15.59
N TYR A 82 6.41 -7.87 15.72
CA TYR A 82 5.87 -8.35 16.99
C TYR A 82 5.81 -9.88 17.15
N GLY A 83 6.24 -10.66 16.13
CA GLY A 83 6.01 -12.11 16.07
C GLY A 83 7.24 -13.01 16.22
N GLY A 84 8.42 -12.46 16.53
CA GLY A 84 9.66 -13.25 16.58
C GLY A 84 10.04 -13.90 15.24
N PRO A 85 10.99 -14.87 15.23
CA PRO A 85 11.53 -15.46 14.01
C PRO A 85 10.49 -16.17 13.10
N GLN A 86 9.35 -16.57 13.66
CA GLN A 86 8.29 -17.32 12.98
C GLN A 86 7.32 -16.43 12.20
N GLY A 87 7.25 -15.12 12.52
CA GLY A 87 6.40 -14.17 11.78
C GLY A 87 6.84 -13.94 10.33
N PHE A 88 8.11 -14.21 10.02
CA PHE A 88 8.69 -13.99 8.69
C PHE A 88 8.31 -15.06 7.67
N GLU A 89 8.01 -16.30 8.10
CA GLU A 89 7.61 -17.38 7.18
C GLU A 89 6.17 -17.18 6.68
N LYS A 90 5.28 -16.68 7.55
CA LYS A 90 3.86 -16.52 7.22
C LYS A 90 3.60 -15.45 6.16
N VAL A 91 4.39 -14.37 6.14
CA VAL A 91 4.30 -13.32 5.10
C VAL A 91 4.82 -13.83 3.75
N SER A 92 5.66 -14.88 3.74
CA SER A 92 6.21 -15.43 2.49
C SER A 92 5.22 -16.28 1.70
N SER A 93 4.28 -16.94 2.37
CA SER A 93 3.30 -17.80 1.69
C SER A 93 2.14 -17.03 1.07
N MET A 94 2.04 -15.71 1.31
CA MET A 94 0.98 -14.85 0.78
C MET A 94 1.23 -14.30 -0.63
N MET A 95 2.43 -14.50 -1.18
CA MET A 95 2.84 -13.96 -2.48
C MET A 95 3.11 -15.02 -3.56
N TYR A 96 2.77 -16.28 -3.31
CA TYR A 96 2.63 -17.35 -4.31
C TYR A 96 1.16 -17.73 -4.43
#